data_AF-A0A842T1F2-F1
#
_entry.id   AF-A0A842T1F2-F1
#
_cell.length_a   1.000
_cell.length_b   1.000
_cell.length_c   1.000
_cell.angle_alpha   90.00
_cell.angle_beta   90.00
_cell.angle_gamma   90.00
#
_symmetry.space_group_name_H-M   'P 1'
#
loop_
_entity.id
_entity.type
_entity.pdbx_description
1 polymer ?
#
loop_
_entity_poly.entity_id
_entity_poly.type
_entity_poly.pdbx_seq_one_letter_code
_entity_poly.pdbx_strand_id
1 'polypeptide(L)' 'MAEKESLDRAALVRKFILQKLKEYDIKQMAELYQKGVVSLQEDAHQANISLYEMMEYVQKENIHSPY' A
#
# COMPACT_ATOMS: atom_id res chain seq x y z
N MET A 1 22.18 1.35 28.75
CA MET A 1 21.28 2.39 28.18
C MET A 1 21.41 2.46 26.65
N ALA A 2 22.63 2.52 26.09
CA ALA A 2 22.87 2.61 24.65
C ALA A 2 22.28 1.44 23.79
N GLU A 3 22.34 0.19 24.26
CA GLU A 3 21.81 -0.96 23.50
C GLU A 3 20.29 -0.93 23.33
N LYS A 4 19.56 -0.54 24.39
CA LYS A 4 18.09 -0.41 24.35
C LYS A 4 17.66 0.67 23.36
N GLU A 5 18.34 1.82 23.40
CA GLU A 5 18.10 2.94 22.49
C GLU A 5 18.43 2.60 21.02
N SER A 6 19.48 1.80 20.79
CA SER A 6 19.82 1.29 19.46
C SER A 6 18.79 0.27 18.93
N LEU A 7 18.28 -0.61 19.79
CA LEU A 7 17.24 -1.58 19.44
C LEU A 7 15.92 -0.88 19.04
N ASP A 8 15.53 0.16 19.77
CA ASP A 8 14.34 0.95 19.47
C ASP A 8 14.45 1.67 18.12
N ARG A 9 15.62 2.24 17.80
CA ARG A 9 15.88 2.82 16.47
C ARG A 9 15.76 1.80 15.33
N ALA A 10 16.35 0.62 15.49
CA ALA A 10 16.27 -0.42 14.47
C ALA A 10 14.82 -0.91 14.25
N ALA A 11 14.02 -0.99 15.32
CA ALA A 11 12.61 -1.33 15.24
C ALA A 11 11.80 -0.26 14.49
N LEU A 12 12.06 1.02 14.75
CA LEU A 12 11.41 2.13 14.04
C LEU A 12 11.73 2.12 12.54
N VAL A 13 13.00 1.91 12.17
CA VAL A 13 13.42 1.81 10.77
C VAL A 13 12.71 0.65 10.06
N ARG A 14 12.67 -0.54 10.67
CA ARG A 14 11.95 -1.69 10.10
C ARG A 14 10.47 -1.39 9.89
N LYS A 15 9.81 -0.78 10.89
CA LYS A 15 8.40 -0.39 10.78
C LYS A 15 8.17 0.58 9.62
N PHE A 16 9.04 1.58 9.48
CA PHE A 16 8.95 2.55 8.39
C PHE A 16 9.13 1.90 7.02
N ILE A 17 10.12 1.03 6.86
CA ILE A 17 10.35 0.29 5.60
C ILE A 17 9.12 -0.55 5.24
N LEU A 18 8.58 -1.32 6.18
CA LEU A 18 7.40 -2.14 5.94
C LEU A 18 6.18 -1.29 5.51
N GLN A 19 6.00 -0.13 6.14
CA GLN A 19 4.95 0.79 5.76
C GLN A 19 5.14 1.32 4.32
N LYS A 20 6.37 1.70 3.94
CA LYS A 20 6.66 2.19 2.60
C LYS A 20 6.56 1.13 1.52
N LEU A 21 6.90 -0.11 1.80
CA LEU A 21 6.67 -1.22 0.89
C LEU A 21 5.17 -1.43 0.66
N LYS A 22 4.35 -1.42 1.72
CA LYS A 22 2.89 -1.50 1.58
C LYS A 22 2.33 -0.37 0.72
N GLU A 23 2.74 0.88 0.97
CA GLU A 23 2.32 2.03 0.17
C GLU A 23 2.72 1.91 -1.30
N TYR A 24 3.91 1.38 -1.57
CA TYR A 24 4.40 1.15 -2.93
C TYR A 24 3.59 0.07 -3.68
N ASP A 25 3.28 -1.04 -3.02
CA ASP A 25 2.52 -2.14 -3.61
C ASP A 25 1.09 -1.69 -3.97
N ILE A 26 0.42 -0.97 -3.06
CA ILE A 26 -0.92 -0.42 -3.31
C ILE A 26 -0.91 0.52 -4.51
N LYS A 27 0.09 1.41 -4.60
CA LYS A 27 0.22 2.34 -5.72
C LYS A 27 0.39 1.61 -7.06
N GLN A 28 1.29 0.63 -7.11
CA GLN A 28 1.55 -0.11 -8.36
C GLN A 28 0.32 -0.87 -8.84
N MET A 29 -0.43 -1.48 -7.93
CA MET A 29 -1.67 -2.17 -8.28
C MET A 29 -2.72 -1.16 -8.74
N ALA A 30 -2.95 -0.07 -8.00
CA ALA A 30 -3.93 0.96 -8.38
C ALA A 30 -3.71 1.54 -9.79
N GLU A 31 -2.48 1.57 -10.30
CA GLU A 31 -2.19 1.94 -11.69
C GLU A 31 -2.72 0.93 -12.73
N LEU A 32 -2.76 -0.37 -12.41
CA LEU A 32 -3.37 -1.41 -13.24
C LEU A 32 -4.89 -1.25 -13.27
N TYR A 33 -5.52 -0.98 -12.13
CA TYR A 33 -6.94 -0.60 -12.07
C TYR A 33 -7.22 0.68 -12.87
N GLN A 34 -6.40 1.72 -12.74
CA GLN A 34 -6.53 2.97 -13.50
C GLN A 34 -6.40 2.77 -15.02
N LYS A 35 -5.66 1.75 -15.45
CA LYS A 35 -5.54 1.37 -16.87
C LYS A 35 -6.66 0.42 -17.31
N GLY A 36 -7.55 0.01 -16.40
CA GLY A 36 -8.60 -0.96 -16.64
C GLY A 36 -8.09 -2.39 -16.86
N VAL A 37 -6.83 -2.68 -16.53
CA VAL A 37 -6.23 -4.01 -16.77
C VAL A 37 -6.82 -5.05 -15.82
N VAL A 38 -7.14 -4.64 -14.59
CA VAL A 38 -7.73 -5.49 -13.56
C VAL A 38 -8.90 -4.78 -12.87
N SER A 39 -9.77 -5.56 -12.24
CA SER A 39 -10.83 -5.01 -11.37
C SER A 39 -10.26 -4.51 -10.05
N LEU A 40 -10.96 -3.60 -9.37
CA LEU A 40 -10.56 -3.11 -8.04
C LEU A 40 -10.38 -4.23 -7.00
N GLN A 41 -11.16 -5.30 -7.11
CA GLN A 41 -11.09 -6.46 -6.22
C GLN A 41 -9.84 -7.32 -6.49
N GLU A 42 -9.51 -7.53 -7.76
CA GLU A 42 -8.28 -8.22 -8.16
C GLU A 42 -7.05 -7.41 -7.70
N ASP A 43 -7.12 -6.09 -7.85
CA ASP A 43 -6.08 -5.16 -7.42
C ASP A 43 -5.82 -5.22 -5.91
N ALA A 44 -6.90 -5.24 -5.11
CA ALA A 44 -6.82 -5.38 -3.66
C ALA A 44 -6.19 -6.73 -3.24
N HIS A 45 -6.56 -7.80 -3.94
CA HIS A 45 -6.00 -9.13 -3.70
C HIS A 45 -4.49 -9.15 -3.97
N GLN A 46 -4.03 -8.58 -5.09
CA GLN A 46 -2.61 -8.52 -5.46
C GLN A 46 -1.79 -7.61 -4.53
N ALA A 47 -2.38 -6.50 -4.07
CA ALA A 47 -1.76 -5.62 -3.06
C ALA A 47 -1.82 -6.19 -1.63
N ASN A 48 -2.41 -7.37 -1.43
CA ASN A 48 -2.62 -8.01 -0.12
C ASN A 48 -3.30 -7.08 0.91
N ILE A 49 -4.34 -6.39 0.46
CA ILE A 49 -5.20 -5.54 1.29
C ILE A 49 -6.67 -5.91 1.11
N SER A 50 -7.52 -5.43 2.01
CA SER A 50 -8.95 -5.58 1.83
C SER A 50 -9.45 -4.72 0.66
N LEU A 51 -10.57 -5.14 0.04
CA LEU A 51 -11.27 -4.32 -0.95
C LEU A 51 -11.62 -2.93 -0.40
N TYR A 52 -11.95 -2.84 0.89
CA TYR A 52 -12.25 -1.56 1.55
C TYR A 52 -11.04 -0.62 1.59
N GLU A 53 -9.86 -1.11 2.00
CA GLU A 53 -8.63 -0.32 1.97
C GLU A 53 -8.32 0.18 0.55
N MET A 54 -8.54 -0.66 -0.47
CA MET A 54 -8.32 -0.26 -1.86
C MET A 54 -9.33 0.81 -2.32
N MET A 55 -10.61 0.67 -1.95
CA MET A 55 -11.64 1.69 -2.21
C MET A 55 -11.29 3.03 -1.57
N GLU A 56 -10.85 3.04 -0.30
CA GLU A 56 -10.40 4.26 0.37
C GLU A 56 -9.20 4.89 -0.35
N TYR A 57 -8.23 4.07 -0.78
CA TYR A 57 -7.05 4.55 -1.47
C TYR A 57 -7.40 5.23 -2.79
N VAL A 58 -8.15 4.56 -3.68
CA VAL A 58 -8.52 5.13 -4.99
C VAL A 58 -9.38 6.38 -4.84
N GLN A 59 -10.23 6.45 -3.80
CA GLN A 59 -11.02 7.65 -3.50
C GLN A 59 -10.13 8.82 -3.05
N LYS A 60 -9.18 8.58 -2.14
CA LYS A 60 -8.26 9.61 -1.63
C LYS A 60 -7.35 10.15 -2.74
N GLU A 61 -6.88 9.27 -3.61
CA GLU A 61 -5.96 9.61 -4.70
C GLU A 61 -6.67 10.05 -6.00
N ASN A 62 -8.02 10.13 -6.00
CA ASN A 62 -8.83 10.44 -7.19
C ASN A 62 -8.51 9.56 -8.41
N ILE A 63 -8.34 8.26 -8.19
CA ILE A 63 -8.06 7.28 -9.22
C ILE A 63 -9.39 6.75 -9.76
N HIS A 64 -9.55 6.84 -11.08
CA HIS A 64 -10.72 6.35 -11.80
C HIS A 64 -10.30 5.32 -12.84
N SER A 65 -11.14 4.30 -13.00
CA SER A 65 -11.04 3.33 -14.11
C SER A 65 -11.52 3.98 -15.41
N PRO A 66 -11.00 3.57 -16.58
CA PRO A 66 -11.45 4.04 -17.88
C PRO A 66 -12.76 3.36 -18.33
N TYR A 67 -13.20 2.34 -17.59
CA TYR A 67 -14.52 1.70 -17.69
C TYR A 67 -15.51 2.31 -16.71
#